data_AF-A0A0J9TLW3-F1
#
_entry.id   AF-A0A0J9TLW3-F1
#
_cell.length_a   1.000
_cell.length_b   1.000
_cell.length_c   1.000
_cell.angle_alpha   90.00
_cell.angle_beta   90.00
_cell.angle_gamma   90.00
#
_symmetry.space_group_name_H-M   'P 1'
#
loop_
_entity.id
_entity.type
_entity.pdbx_description
1 polymer ?
#
loop_
_entity_poly.entity_id
_entity_poly.type
_entity_poly.pdbx_seq_one_letter_code
_entity_poly.pdbx_strand_id
1 'polypeptide(L)'
;CIKIYTKYVEKCKTNYDIYFVELDKFSEIYNEYMRNNSPCKKLPKILSHLRGNNPKVILIPYIIISVTLFILFILYKFNININ
;
A
#
# COMPACT_ATOMS: atom_id res chain seq x y z
N CYS A 1 15.87 -2.39 -18.98
CA CYS A 1 15.25 -2.07 -17.68
C CYS A 1 13.71 -2.01 -17.80
N ILE A 2 13.10 -0.93 -18.33
CA ILE A 2 11.63 -0.78 -18.39
C ILE A 2 10.90 -1.93 -19.09
N LYS A 3 11.37 -2.38 -20.26
CA LYS A 3 10.73 -3.51 -20.98
C LYS A 3 10.66 -4.79 -20.14
N ILE A 4 11.68 -5.02 -19.29
CA ILE A 4 11.74 -6.16 -18.39
C ILE A 4 10.74 -5.94 -17.25
N TYR A 5 10.76 -4.75 -16.62
CA TYR A 5 9.78 -4.36 -15.60
C TYR A 5 8.34 -4.61 -16.07
N THR A 6 7.96 -4.06 -17.23
CA THR A 6 6.61 -4.24 -17.80
C THR A 6 6.22 -5.71 -18.00
N LYS A 7 7.13 -6.54 -18.50
CA LYS A 7 6.88 -7.98 -18.70
C LYS A 7 6.62 -8.71 -17.38
N TYR A 8 7.31 -8.34 -16.31
CA TYR A 8 7.11 -8.95 -14.99
C TYR A 8 5.87 -8.40 -14.27
N VAL A 9 5.53 -7.12 -14.47
CA VAL A 9 4.26 -6.53 -14.02
C VAL A 9 3.05 -7.29 -14.57
N GLU A 10 3.09 -7.67 -15.84
CA GLU A 10 2.01 -8.47 -16.45
C GLU A 10 1.88 -9.86 -15.82
N LYS A 11 2.99 -10.53 -15.53
CA LYS A 11 2.99 -11.82 -14.80
C LYS A 11 2.46 -11.70 -13.38
N CYS A 12 2.75 -10.59 -12.72
CA CYS A 12 2.24 -10.26 -11.39
C CYS A 12 0.71 -10.09 -11.32
N LYS A 13 0.04 -9.77 -12.44
CA LYS A 13 -1.44 -9.73 -12.48
C LYS A 13 -2.08 -11.12 -12.39
N THR A 14 -1.32 -12.17 -12.74
CA THR A 14 -1.82 -13.55 -12.76
C THR A 14 -1.49 -14.36 -11.51
N ASN A 15 -0.44 -14.00 -10.76
CA ASN A 15 -0.07 -14.63 -9.49
C ASN A 15 0.56 -13.60 -8.54
N TYR A 16 -0.03 -13.45 -7.35
CA TYR A 16 0.42 -12.50 -6.33
C TYR A 16 1.52 -13.13 -5.45
N ASP A 17 2.72 -13.23 -6.00
CA ASP A 17 3.88 -13.83 -5.33
C ASP A 17 4.84 -12.78 -4.73
N ILE A 18 5.83 -13.25 -3.95
CA ILE A 18 6.92 -12.43 -3.35
C ILE A 18 7.60 -11.52 -4.39
N TYR A 19 7.67 -11.95 -5.65
CA TYR A 19 8.18 -11.16 -6.77
C TYR A 19 7.41 -9.85 -7.00
N PHE A 20 6.12 -9.80 -6.68
CA PHE A 20 5.29 -8.59 -6.73
C PHE A 20 5.81 -7.51 -5.78
N VAL A 21 6.14 -7.89 -4.54
CA VAL A 21 6.61 -6.97 -3.51
C VAL A 21 7.93 -6.34 -3.92
N GLU A 22 8.83 -7.13 -4.49
CA GLU A 22 10.14 -6.65 -4.90
C GLU A 22 10.06 -5.75 -6.15
N LEU A 23 9.16 -6.07 -7.09
CA LEU A 23 8.88 -5.20 -8.23
C LEU A 23 8.24 -3.87 -7.82
N ASP A 24 7.39 -3.87 -6.80
CA ASP A 24 6.76 -2.66 -6.28
C ASP A 24 7.80 -1.74 -5.62
N LYS A 25 8.70 -2.28 -4.79
CA LYS A 25 9.85 -1.53 -4.24
C LYS A 25 10.74 -0.96 -5.34
N PHE A 26 11.00 -1.73 -6.40
CA PHE A 26 11.77 -1.24 -7.54
C PHE A 26 11.10 -0.02 -8.18
N SER A 27 9.77 -0.03 -8.31
CA SER A 27 9.02 1.11 -8.85
C SER A 27 9.17 2.37 -7.99
N GLU A 28 9.20 2.22 -6.67
CA GLU A 28 9.40 3.29 -5.70
C GLU A 28 10.79 3.92 -5.84
N ILE A 29 11.85 3.11 -5.80
CA ILE A 29 13.24 3.56 -5.93
C ILE A 29 13.46 4.25 -7.29
N TYR A 30 12.91 3.69 -8.36
CA TYR A 30 13.01 4.29 -9.69
C TYR A 30 12.32 5.66 -9.74
N ASN A 31 11.12 5.77 -9.17
CA ASN A 31 10.37 7.02 -9.16
C ASN A 31 11.05 8.10 -8.32
N GLU A 32 11.62 7.72 -7.17
CA GLU A 32 12.40 8.62 -6.33
C GLU A 32 13.64 9.13 -7.09
N TYR A 33 14.39 8.24 -7.73
CA TYR A 33 15.55 8.60 -8.54
C TYR A 33 15.18 9.57 -9.67
N MET A 34 14.08 9.33 -10.38
CA MET A 34 13.63 10.19 -11.49
C MET A 34 13.07 11.54 -11.03
N ARG A 35 12.64 11.68 -9.76
CA ARG A 35 12.24 12.96 -9.16
C ARG A 35 13.46 13.78 -8.74
N ASN A 36 14.47 13.13 -8.18
CA ASN A 36 15.62 13.80 -7.59
C ASN A 36 16.74 14.07 -8.60
N ASN A 37 16.77 13.34 -9.73
CA ASN A 37 17.79 13.50 -10.77
C ASN A 37 17.16 13.92 -12.10
N SER A 38 17.95 14.61 -12.94
CA SER A 38 17.49 15.00 -14.28
C SER A 38 17.14 13.74 -15.09
N PRO A 39 15.87 13.54 -15.46
CA PRO A 39 15.44 12.31 -16.09
C PRO A 39 16.06 12.20 -17.48
N CYS A 40 16.65 11.04 -17.79
CA CYS A 40 17.11 10.76 -19.16
C CYS A 40 15.92 10.88 -20.12
N LYS A 41 16.06 11.67 -21.20
CA LYS A 41 14.97 12.04 -22.13
C LYS A 41 14.17 10.86 -22.73
N LYS A 42 14.70 9.64 -22.70
CA LYS A 42 14.11 8.44 -23.30
C LYS A 42 13.50 7.45 -22.30
N LEU A 43 13.56 7.73 -20.99
CA LEU A 43 12.98 6.87 -19.96
C LEU A 43 11.63 7.41 -19.46
N PRO A 44 10.65 6.55 -19.13
CA PRO A 44 9.40 6.96 -18.49
C PRO A 44 9.71 7.69 -17.20
N LYS A 45 9.08 8.86 -17.00
CA LYS A 45 9.31 9.68 -15.81
C LYS A 45 8.80 9.03 -14.53
N ILE A 46 7.78 8.17 -14.63
CA ILE A 46 7.13 7.51 -13.50
C ILE A 46 6.73 6.09 -13.92
N LEU A 47 7.02 5.09 -13.08
CA LEU A 47 6.48 3.74 -13.14
C LEU A 47 5.24 3.66 -12.23
N SER A 48 4.18 3.03 -12.72
CA SER A 48 3.00 2.76 -11.89
C SER A 48 3.37 1.79 -10.78
N HIS A 49 3.03 2.15 -9.54
CA HIS A 49 3.07 1.23 -8.41
C HIS A 49 2.14 0.05 -8.70
N LEU A 50 2.61 -1.15 -8.41
CA LEU A 50 1.80 -2.36 -8.58
C LEU A 50 0.77 -2.46 -7.46
N ARG A 51 1.17 -1.98 -6.29
CA ARG A 51 0.34 -1.90 -5.10
C ARG A 51 -0.63 -0.72 -5.22
N GLY A 52 -1.66 -0.86 -6.06
CA GLY A 52 -2.85 -0.01 -5.99
C GLY A 52 -3.33 0.06 -4.54
N ASN A 53 -3.64 1.28 -4.06
CA ASN A 53 -3.99 1.62 -2.68
C ASN A 53 -4.56 0.43 -1.91
N ASN A 54 -3.74 -0.20 -1.07
CA ASN A 54 -4.12 -1.44 -0.42
C ASN A 54 -5.22 -1.16 0.60
N PRO A 55 -6.46 -1.65 0.41
CA PRO A 55 -7.54 -1.42 1.38
C PRO A 55 -7.19 -1.98 2.76
N LYS A 56 -6.30 -2.99 2.83
CA LYS A 56 -5.73 -3.53 4.08
C LYS A 56 -5.02 -2.47 4.94
N VAL A 57 -4.42 -1.44 4.33
CA VAL A 57 -3.72 -0.36 5.05
C VAL A 57 -4.71 0.56 5.78
N ILE A 58 -5.90 0.77 5.21
CA ILE A 58 -6.95 1.61 5.80
C ILE A 58 -7.83 0.80 6.77
N LEU A 59 -7.97 -0.50 6.53
CA LEU A 59 -8.83 -1.36 7.34
C LEU A 59 -8.32 -1.56 8.77
N ILE A 60 -6.99 -1.66 8.96
CA ILE A 60 -6.37 -1.85 10.28
C ILE A 60 -6.70 -0.69 11.25
N PRO A 61 -6.42 0.59 10.92
CA PRO A 61 -6.75 1.70 11.82
C PRO A 61 -8.26 1.81 12.05
N TYR A 62 -9.09 1.52 11.04
CA TYR A 62 -10.55 1.52 11.19
C TYR A 62 -11.04 0.48 12.21
N ILE A 63 -10.53 -0.75 12.16
CA ILE A 63 -10.90 -1.80 13.12
C ILE A 63 -10.46 -1.42 14.53
N ILE A 64 -9.25 -0.88 14.71
CA ILE A 64 -8.75 -0.47 16.02
C ILE A 64 -9.66 0.60 16.64
N ILE A 65 -10.00 1.63 15.86
CA ILE A 65 -10.90 2.71 16.31
C ILE A 65 -12.28 2.14 16.67
N SER A 66 -12.83 1.28 15.81
CA SER A 66 -14.15 0.66 16.02
C SER A 66 -14.20 -0.18 17.29
N VAL A 67 -13.21 -1.07 17.51
CA VAL A 67 -13.11 -1.89 18.72
C VAL A 67 -12.96 -1.02 19.97
N THR A 68 -12.15 0.02 19.90
CA THR A 68 -11.94 0.94 21.03
C THR A 68 -13.24 1.63 21.43
N LEU A 69 -13.99 2.17 20.45
CA LEU A 69 -15.29 2.79 20.70
C LEU A 69 -16.30 1.80 21.28
N PHE A 70 -16.30 0.56 20.79
CA PHE A 70 -17.20 -0.48 21.29
C PHE A 70 -16.94 -0.84 22.75
N ILE A 71 -15.66 -0.99 23.12
CA ILE A 71 -15.26 -1.25 24.51
C ILE A 71 -15.67 -0.09 25.42
N LEU A 72 -15.39 1.15 25.01
CA LEU A 72 -15.77 2.35 25.76
C LEU A 72 -17.28 2.45 25.96
N PHE A 73 -18.06 2.16 24.91
CA PHE A 73 -19.52 2.16 24.99
C PHE A 73 -20.04 1.12 26.00
N ILE A 74 -19.49 -0.08 25.97
CA ILE A 74 -19.83 -1.15 26.93
C ILE A 74 -19.49 -0.69 28.35
N LEU A 75 -18.25 -0.24 28.59
CA LEU A 75 -17.81 0.22 29.92
C LEU A 75 -18.66 1.37 30.45
N TYR A 76 -18.98 2.35 29.62
CA TYR A 76 -19.85 3.47 29.97
C TYR A 76 -21.23 2.99 30.42
N LYS A 77 -21.85 2.09 29.65
CA LYS A 77 -23.15 1.52 29.99
C LYS A 77 -23.10 0.72 31.29
N PHE A 78 -22.07 -0.09 31.50
CA PHE A 78 -21.91 -0.86 32.74
C PHE A 78 -21.67 0.04 33.95
N ASN A 79 -20.88 1.11 33.82
CA ASN A 79 -20.62 2.05 34.91
C ASN A 79 -21.89 2.80 35.34
N ILE A 80 -22.72 3.22 34.38
CA ILE A 80 -24.02 3.83 34.66
C ILE A 80 -24.98 2.85 35.34
N ASN A 81 -24.91 1.56 35.03
CA ASN A 81 -25.84 0.57 35.59
C ASN A 81 -25.51 0.15 37.03
N ILE A 82 -24.34 0.54 37.55
CA ILE A 82 -23.85 0.18 38.90
C ILE A 82 -24.05 1.34 39.90
N ASN A 83 -24.30 2.57 39.42
CA ASN A 83 -24.45 3.79 40.23
C ASN A 83 -25.90 4.30 40.23
#